data_AF-A0A8E1RZE6-F1
#
_entry.id   AF-A0A8E1RZE6-F1
#
_cell.length_a   1.000
_cell.length_b   1.000
_cell.length_c   1.000
_cell.angle_alpha   90.00
_cell.angle_beta   90.00
_cell.angle_gamma   90.00
#
_symmetry.space_group_name_H-M   'P 1'
#
loop_
_entity.id
_entity.type
_entity.pdbx_description
1 polymer ?
#
loop_
_entity_poly.entity_id
_entity_poly.type
_entity_poly.pdbx_seq_one_letter_code
_entity_poly.pdbx_strand_id
1 'polypeptide(L)'
;LLFSIDNKNLVHFQDERNGYVNPTARVRYRYPQFFYIRNKTPFDKLKILAFKFFRFLYISDSFKRHSNKINGFYKGTNWFSLNYLTVKAVMDFIEANPWYCDLYRYSFCGDEVFFHTVIKHLNINDLYHDSVMLNDALRYIDWTSGPDYPRVLDEGDLEKIRGSDCIFSRKHAPDIDQTFFNDVLGD
;
A
#
# COMPACT_ATOMS: atom_id res chain seq x y z
N LEU A 1 1.30 -9.66 -21.18
CA LEU A 1 1.61 -8.52 -20.30
C LEU A 1 2.76 -8.80 -19.32
N LEU A 2 2.69 -9.80 -18.43
CA LEU A 2 3.79 -10.03 -17.46
C LEU A 2 5.15 -10.36 -18.11
N PHE A 3 5.16 -11.19 -19.17
CA PHE A 3 6.38 -11.48 -19.92
C PHE A 3 6.95 -10.28 -20.66
N SER A 4 6.12 -9.33 -21.09
CA SER A 4 6.60 -8.12 -21.80
C SER A 4 7.23 -7.09 -20.87
N ILE A 5 7.12 -7.28 -19.55
CA ILE A 5 7.78 -6.46 -18.52
C ILE A 5 8.85 -7.26 -17.77
N ASP A 6 9.34 -8.36 -18.35
CA ASP A 6 10.36 -9.25 -17.79
C ASP A 6 10.02 -9.83 -16.41
N ASN A 7 8.72 -9.95 -16.08
CA ASN A 7 8.25 -10.36 -14.75
C ASN A 7 8.81 -9.50 -13.60
N LYS A 8 9.05 -8.21 -13.87
CA LYS A 8 9.43 -7.21 -12.86
C LYS A 8 8.39 -7.12 -11.73
N ASN A 9 8.84 -6.66 -10.57
CA ASN A 9 7.94 -6.40 -9.45
C ASN A 9 7.01 -5.23 -9.79
N LEU A 10 5.72 -5.41 -9.51
CA LEU A 10 4.66 -4.42 -9.70
C LEU A 10 4.41 -3.71 -8.36
N VAL A 11 5.29 -2.77 -8.02
CA VAL A 11 5.28 -2.03 -6.76
C VAL A 11 5.54 -0.58 -7.07
N HIS A 12 4.64 0.30 -6.65
CA HIS A 12 4.84 1.73 -6.79
C HIS A 12 5.24 2.34 -5.46
N PHE A 13 6.38 3.00 -5.43
CA PHE A 13 6.80 3.83 -4.30
C PHE A 13 6.15 5.20 -4.42
N GLN A 14 5.77 5.80 -3.29
CA GLN A 14 5.23 7.16 -3.32
C GLN A 14 6.23 8.11 -4.01
N ASP A 15 5.73 8.90 -4.94
CA ASP A 15 6.48 9.92 -5.68
C ASP A 15 5.58 11.14 -5.96
N GLU A 16 5.98 12.01 -6.88
CA GLU A 16 5.23 13.21 -7.28
C GLU A 16 3.82 12.94 -7.82
N ARG A 17 3.51 11.70 -8.25
CA ARG A 17 2.18 11.29 -8.70
C ARG A 17 1.22 11.04 -7.54
N ASN A 18 1.70 11.07 -6.28
CA ASN A 18 0.88 10.83 -5.10
C ASN A 18 0.99 11.95 -4.05
N GLY A 19 0.01 12.00 -3.14
CA GLY A 19 0.11 12.81 -1.93
C GLY A 19 1.14 12.24 -0.96
N TYR A 20 2.13 13.05 -0.56
CA TYR A 20 3.17 12.62 0.37
C TYR A 20 2.63 12.22 1.75
N VAL A 21 3.07 11.06 2.25
CA VAL A 21 2.81 10.59 3.60
C VAL A 21 4.14 10.21 4.23
N ASN A 22 4.41 10.73 5.44
CA ASN A 22 5.62 10.39 6.17
C ASN A 22 5.59 8.89 6.61
N PRO A 23 6.45 8.03 6.03
CA PRO A 23 6.45 6.59 6.31
C PRO A 23 6.96 6.28 7.73
N THR A 24 7.96 7.02 8.20
CA THR A 24 8.51 6.86 9.56
C THR A 24 7.44 7.10 10.61
N ALA A 25 6.58 8.10 10.41
CA ALA A 25 5.48 8.39 11.35
C ALA A 25 4.54 7.19 11.52
N ARG A 26 4.25 6.45 10.43
CA ARG A 26 3.35 5.27 10.41
C ARG A 26 3.85 4.13 11.29
N VAL A 27 5.17 4.02 11.48
CA VAL A 27 5.81 2.93 12.24
C VAL A 27 6.28 3.38 13.64
N ARG A 28 6.59 4.67 13.81
CA ARG A 28 7.24 5.20 15.02
C ARG A 28 6.43 5.03 16.31
N TYR A 29 5.11 5.10 16.22
CA TYR A 29 4.24 5.18 17.39
C TYR A 29 3.42 3.91 17.57
N ARG A 30 3.05 3.61 18.82
CA ARG A 30 2.01 2.65 19.15
C ARG A 30 0.65 3.30 18.92
N TYR A 31 0.04 3.02 17.78
CA TYR A 31 -1.23 3.64 17.41
C TYR A 31 -2.41 2.99 18.16
N PRO A 32 -3.21 3.78 18.91
CA PRO A 32 -4.40 3.26 19.59
C PRO A 32 -5.51 2.84 18.62
N GLN A 33 -6.44 2.00 19.11
CA GLN A 33 -7.52 1.41 18.31
C GLN A 33 -8.42 2.44 17.59
N PHE A 34 -8.61 3.63 18.16
CA PHE A 34 -9.46 4.67 17.55
C PHE A 34 -8.90 5.24 16.23
N PHE A 35 -7.65 4.96 15.87
CA PHE A 35 -7.12 5.29 14.54
C PHE A 35 -7.77 4.44 13.43
N TYR A 36 -8.13 3.20 13.74
CA TYR A 36 -8.63 2.21 12.78
C TYR A 36 -10.16 2.24 12.61
N ILE A 37 -10.87 3.07 13.38
CA ILE A 37 -12.31 3.26 13.22
C ILE A 37 -12.57 3.97 11.89
N ARG A 38 -13.36 3.36 11.00
CA ARG A 38 -13.71 3.94 9.69
C ARG A 38 -14.54 5.23 9.85
N ASN A 39 -15.70 5.12 10.51
CA ASN A 39 -16.63 6.23 10.71
C ASN A 39 -16.33 6.92 12.05
N LYS A 40 -15.47 7.94 12.00
CA LYS A 40 -14.98 8.63 13.21
C LYS A 40 -16.02 9.62 13.74
N THR A 41 -16.38 9.44 15.01
CA THR A 41 -17.18 10.43 15.74
C THR A 41 -16.36 11.70 16.02
N PRO A 42 -16.99 12.83 16.38
CA PRO A 42 -16.26 14.01 16.85
C PRO A 42 -15.32 13.70 18.03
N PHE A 43 -15.72 12.78 18.91
CA PHE A 43 -14.90 12.34 20.03
C PHE A 43 -13.65 11.57 19.59
N ASP A 44 -13.74 10.71 18.57
CA ASP A 44 -12.58 10.02 18.00
C ASP A 44 -11.61 11.00 17.34
N LYS A 45 -12.14 12.03 16.66
CA LYS A 45 -11.32 13.11 16.08
C LYS A 45 -10.57 13.88 17.19
N LEU A 46 -11.22 14.15 18.32
CA LEU A 46 -10.59 14.78 19.48
C LEU A 46 -9.49 13.89 20.07
N LYS A 47 -9.72 12.58 20.22
CA LYS A 47 -8.68 11.62 20.66
C LYS A 47 -7.48 11.60 19.73
N ILE A 48 -7.69 11.65 18.41
CA ILE A 48 -6.61 11.72 17.42
C ILE A 48 -5.82 13.02 17.56
N LEU A 49 -6.50 14.15 17.79
CA LEU A 49 -5.82 15.43 18.02
C LEU A 49 -4.98 15.39 19.30
N ALA A 50 -5.54 14.89 20.40
CA ALA A 50 -4.82 14.70 21.66
C ALA A 50 -3.62 13.76 21.48
N PHE A 51 -3.79 12.63 20.77
CA PHE A 51 -2.69 11.73 20.43
C PHE A 51 -1.60 12.47 19.64
N LYS A 52 -1.95 13.26 18.61
CA LYS A 52 -0.95 13.99 17.82
C LYS A 52 -0.11 14.93 18.69
N PHE A 53 -0.72 15.54 19.70
CA PHE A 53 -0.04 16.39 20.67
C PHE A 53 0.87 15.57 21.61
N PHE A 54 0.36 14.47 22.17
CA PHE A 54 1.07 13.64 23.15
C PHE A 54 1.83 12.44 22.58
N ARG A 55 1.97 12.32 21.24
CA ARG A 55 2.51 11.13 20.55
C ARG A 55 3.93 10.76 20.97
N PHE A 56 4.69 11.68 21.54
CA PHE A 56 6.03 11.40 22.06
C PHE A 56 6.01 10.36 23.19
N LEU A 57 4.91 10.28 23.96
CA LEU A 57 4.69 9.24 24.98
C LEU A 57 4.41 7.87 24.37
N TYR A 58 4.01 7.83 23.10
CA TYR A 58 3.58 6.62 22.39
C TYR A 58 4.66 6.05 21.47
N ILE A 59 5.92 6.51 21.54
CA ILE A 59 6.99 5.95 20.72
C ILE A 59 7.20 4.47 21.06
N SER A 60 7.11 3.61 20.05
CA SER A 60 7.27 2.16 20.21
C SER A 60 8.68 1.79 20.70
N ASP A 61 8.78 0.91 21.70
CA ASP A 61 10.08 0.43 22.18
C ASP A 61 10.83 -0.38 21.11
N SER A 62 10.11 -1.08 20.22
CA SER A 62 10.72 -1.72 19.05
C SER A 62 11.35 -0.67 18.13
N PHE A 63 10.63 0.42 17.86
CA PHE A 63 11.14 1.52 17.05
C PHE A 63 12.40 2.14 17.66
N LYS A 64 12.41 2.42 18.97
CA LYS A 64 13.60 2.96 19.66
C LYS A 64 14.81 2.03 19.52
N ARG A 65 14.61 0.72 19.61
CA ARG A 65 15.68 -0.29 19.59
C ARG A 65 16.17 -0.67 18.20
N HIS A 66 15.33 -0.54 17.18
CA HIS A 66 15.59 -1.18 15.88
C HIS A 66 15.46 -0.27 14.66
N SER A 67 14.94 0.96 14.80
CA SER A 67 14.80 1.88 13.66
C SER A 67 16.12 2.23 12.97
N ASN A 68 17.24 2.21 13.71
CA ASN A 68 18.57 2.44 13.16
C ASN A 68 19.13 1.24 12.37
N LYS A 69 18.51 0.06 12.46
CA LYS A 69 18.90 -1.13 11.68
C LYS A 69 18.36 -1.11 10.26
N ILE A 70 17.45 -0.19 9.96
CA ILE A 70 16.81 -0.03 8.65
C ILE A 70 17.28 1.29 8.04
N ASN A 71 17.62 1.26 6.75
CA ASN A 71 18.05 2.45 6.01
C ASN A 71 16.85 3.25 5.51
N GLY A 72 16.11 3.85 6.44
CA GLY A 72 14.92 4.65 6.13
C GLY A 72 13.65 3.82 5.91
N PHE A 73 12.50 4.48 6.13
CA PHE A 73 11.19 3.89 5.89
C PHE A 73 10.65 4.38 4.56
N TYR A 74 10.01 3.50 3.81
CA TYR A 74 9.48 3.78 2.48
C TYR A 74 8.00 3.39 2.43
N LYS A 75 7.22 4.15 1.68
CA LYS A 75 5.79 3.88 1.47
C LYS A 75 5.53 3.68 0.00
N GLY A 76 4.50 2.90 -0.31
CA GLY A 76 3.93 2.87 -1.65
C GLY A 76 2.49 2.38 -1.69
N THR A 77 2.15 1.69 -2.76
CA THR A 77 0.84 1.09 -3.01
C THR A 77 0.55 -0.07 -2.06
N ASN A 78 -0.68 -0.14 -1.55
CA ASN A 78 -1.12 -1.30 -0.76
C ASN A 78 -1.18 -2.60 -1.59
N TRP A 79 -1.65 -2.49 -2.84
CA TRP A 79 -1.79 -3.63 -3.75
C TRP A 79 -0.60 -3.72 -4.70
N PHE A 80 0.26 -4.71 -4.49
CA PHE A 80 1.49 -4.93 -5.27
C PHE A 80 1.65 -6.41 -5.68
N SER A 81 2.46 -6.70 -6.69
CA SER A 81 2.88 -8.07 -7.03
C SER A 81 4.40 -8.17 -6.98
N LEU A 82 4.92 -9.24 -6.38
CA LEU A 82 6.35 -9.50 -6.30
C LEU A 82 6.68 -10.78 -7.08
N ASN A 83 7.83 -10.79 -7.75
CA ASN A 83 8.35 -12.00 -8.36
C ASN A 83 8.96 -12.95 -7.32
N TYR A 84 9.17 -14.19 -7.72
CA TYR A 84 9.66 -15.24 -6.82
C TYR A 84 10.97 -14.87 -6.11
N LEU A 85 11.94 -14.30 -6.84
CA LEU A 85 13.24 -13.92 -6.28
C LEU A 85 13.09 -12.87 -5.17
N THR A 86 12.20 -11.89 -5.39
CA THR A 86 11.92 -10.82 -4.42
C THR A 86 11.19 -11.37 -3.21
N VAL A 87 10.17 -12.22 -3.40
CA VAL A 87 9.47 -12.89 -2.29
C VAL A 87 10.46 -13.69 -1.45
N LYS A 88 11.31 -14.51 -2.08
CA LYS A 88 12.31 -15.30 -1.38
C LYS A 88 13.25 -14.41 -0.56
N ALA A 89 13.82 -13.36 -1.15
CA ALA A 89 14.72 -12.46 -0.46
C ALA A 89 14.07 -11.75 0.74
N VAL A 90 12.80 -11.33 0.59
CA VAL A 90 12.03 -10.71 1.67
C VAL A 90 11.75 -11.71 2.80
N MET A 91 11.36 -12.94 2.47
CA MET A 91 11.10 -13.98 3.46
C MET A 91 12.37 -14.37 4.23
N ASP A 92 13.48 -14.63 3.52
CA ASP A 92 14.79 -14.94 4.10
C ASP A 92 15.22 -13.82 5.08
N PHE A 93 15.01 -12.55 4.70
CA PHE A 93 15.30 -11.41 5.57
C PHE A 93 14.42 -11.39 6.83
N ILE A 94 13.11 -11.57 6.69
CA ILE A 94 12.15 -11.52 7.82
C ILE A 94 12.44 -12.65 8.82
N GLU A 95 12.71 -13.86 8.33
CA GLU A 95 13.06 -15.02 9.17
C GLU A 95 14.35 -14.79 9.95
N ALA A 96 15.37 -14.22 9.31
CA ALA A 96 16.62 -13.86 9.97
C ALA A 96 16.48 -12.64 10.91
N ASN A 97 15.45 -11.82 10.75
CA ASN A 97 15.27 -10.55 11.44
C ASN A 97 13.86 -10.41 12.04
N PRO A 98 13.48 -11.23 13.04
CA PRO A 98 12.14 -11.16 13.66
C PRO A 98 11.82 -9.79 14.28
N TRP A 99 12.85 -9.04 14.67
CA TRP A 99 12.72 -7.65 15.13
C TRP A 99 12.07 -6.73 14.09
N TYR A 100 12.17 -7.07 12.80
CA TYR A 100 11.55 -6.31 11.73
C TYR A 100 10.02 -6.37 11.83
N CYS A 101 9.44 -7.57 12.02
CA CYS A 101 8.01 -7.71 12.26
C CYS A 101 7.56 -6.94 13.51
N ASP A 102 8.36 -6.95 14.57
CA ASP A 102 8.07 -6.22 15.80
C ASP A 102 8.02 -4.69 15.62
N LEU A 103 8.72 -4.12 14.62
CA LEU A 103 8.61 -2.69 14.30
C LEU A 103 7.18 -2.31 13.90
N TYR A 104 6.47 -3.20 13.21
CA TYR A 104 5.18 -2.90 12.59
C TYR A 104 3.98 -3.37 13.41
N ARG A 105 4.17 -4.12 14.52
CA ARG A 105 3.10 -4.69 15.36
C ARG A 105 2.01 -3.69 15.77
N TYR A 106 2.37 -2.43 16.01
CA TYR A 106 1.43 -1.36 16.41
C TYR A 106 1.41 -0.18 15.44
N SER A 107 1.92 -0.40 14.21
CA SER A 107 1.98 0.61 13.16
C SER A 107 0.60 0.90 12.58
N PHE A 108 0.42 2.11 12.06
CA PHE A 108 -0.82 2.52 11.40
C PHE A 108 -0.65 2.43 9.89
N CYS A 109 -1.46 1.61 9.20
CA CYS A 109 -1.27 1.27 7.78
C CYS A 109 0.16 0.76 7.50
N GLY A 110 0.61 -0.19 8.32
CA GLY A 110 1.95 -0.76 8.23
C GLY A 110 2.18 -1.55 6.94
N ASP A 111 1.14 -2.14 6.38
CA ASP A 111 1.11 -2.82 5.08
C ASP A 111 1.64 -1.93 3.94
N GLU A 112 1.30 -0.65 3.93
CA GLU A 112 1.79 0.31 2.93
C GLU A 112 3.26 0.70 3.11
N VAL A 113 3.91 0.30 4.20
CA VAL A 113 5.30 0.66 4.55
C VAL A 113 6.20 -0.58 4.70
N PHE A 114 5.66 -1.70 5.15
CA PHE A 114 6.40 -2.92 5.49
C PHE A 114 7.19 -3.46 4.30
N PHE A 115 6.50 -3.72 3.19
CA PHE A 115 7.12 -4.33 2.01
C PHE A 115 8.02 -3.33 1.27
N HIS A 116 7.59 -2.08 1.12
CA HIS A 116 8.39 -1.02 0.50
C HIS A 116 9.72 -0.81 1.22
N THR A 117 9.70 -0.77 2.56
CA THR A 117 10.91 -0.61 3.35
C THR A 117 11.88 -1.78 3.17
N VAL A 118 11.42 -3.04 3.24
CA VAL A 118 12.32 -4.19 3.08
C VAL A 118 12.86 -4.30 1.66
N ILE A 119 12.04 -4.02 0.63
CA ILE A 119 12.48 -3.99 -0.78
C ILE A 119 13.63 -2.98 -0.96
N LYS A 120 13.49 -1.77 -0.42
CA LYS A 120 14.54 -0.75 -0.49
C LYS A 120 15.75 -1.10 0.36
N HIS A 121 15.54 -1.64 1.56
CA HIS A 121 16.62 -2.06 2.45
C HIS A 121 17.49 -3.17 1.83
N LEU A 122 16.87 -4.10 1.10
CA LEU A 122 17.55 -5.16 0.36
C LEU A 122 18.09 -4.72 -1.02
N ASN A 123 17.96 -3.44 -1.36
CA ASN A 123 18.38 -2.86 -2.65
C ASN A 123 17.80 -3.59 -3.88
N ILE A 124 16.53 -4.01 -3.78
CA ILE A 124 15.82 -4.66 -4.88
C ILE A 124 15.30 -3.57 -5.82
N ASN A 125 15.84 -3.54 -7.04
CA ASN A 125 15.57 -2.51 -8.03
C ASN A 125 14.87 -3.03 -9.30
N ASP A 126 14.51 -4.32 -9.32
CA ASP A 126 13.79 -4.97 -10.41
C ASP A 126 12.30 -4.59 -10.39
N LEU A 127 12.01 -3.32 -10.65
CA LEU A 127 10.68 -2.72 -10.54
C LEU A 127 10.17 -2.33 -11.93
N TYR A 128 8.90 -2.64 -12.20
CA TYR A 128 8.20 -2.07 -13.35
C TYR A 128 8.01 -0.57 -13.14
N HIS A 129 8.05 0.19 -14.24
CA HIS A 129 7.81 1.62 -14.20
C HIS A 129 7.14 2.10 -15.48
N ASP A 130 6.09 2.88 -15.31
CA ASP A 130 5.41 3.62 -16.38
C ASP A 130 5.01 5.00 -15.84
N SER A 131 5.66 6.04 -16.34
CA SER A 131 5.45 7.41 -15.91
C SER A 131 4.07 7.97 -16.28
N VAL A 132 3.36 7.35 -17.23
CA VAL A 132 2.01 7.78 -17.64
C VAL A 132 0.96 7.31 -16.64
N MET A 133 1.21 6.16 -15.98
CA MET A 133 0.29 5.61 -14.99
C MET A 133 0.38 6.34 -13.65
N LEU A 134 -0.74 6.40 -12.92
CA LEU A 134 -0.80 6.93 -11.55
C LEU A 134 0.05 6.11 -10.57
N ASN A 135 0.19 4.81 -10.82
CA ASN A 135 1.02 3.90 -10.05
C ASN A 135 1.55 2.76 -10.93
N ASP A 136 2.75 2.29 -10.62
CA ASP A 136 3.45 1.20 -11.31
C ASP A 136 3.05 -0.21 -10.81
N ALA A 137 1.83 -0.37 -10.30
CA ALA A 137 1.36 -1.64 -9.77
C ALA A 137 0.44 -2.40 -10.75
N LEU A 138 0.07 -1.83 -11.90
CA LEU A 138 -0.87 -2.40 -12.88
C LEU A 138 -2.23 -2.77 -12.27
N ARG A 139 -2.72 -1.91 -11.36
CA ARG A 139 -4.07 -2.00 -10.78
C ARG A 139 -4.87 -0.78 -11.21
N TYR A 140 -5.95 -1.01 -11.93
CA TYR A 140 -6.94 0.03 -12.17
C TYR A 140 -7.69 0.30 -10.86
N ILE A 141 -7.46 1.49 -10.31
CA ILE A 141 -8.12 1.97 -9.10
C ILE A 141 -8.49 3.42 -9.35
N ASP A 142 -9.78 3.71 -9.34
CA ASP A 142 -10.25 5.08 -9.49
C ASP A 142 -10.16 5.82 -8.15
N TRP A 143 -9.19 6.73 -8.06
CA TRP A 143 -8.98 7.63 -6.92
C TRP A 143 -9.47 9.06 -7.20
N THR A 144 -10.12 9.32 -8.33
CA THR A 144 -10.41 10.67 -8.81
C THR A 144 -11.89 11.00 -8.91
N SER A 145 -12.74 10.04 -9.29
CA SER A 145 -14.12 10.36 -9.69
C SER A 145 -15.18 10.25 -8.58
N GLY A 146 -14.81 9.86 -7.36
CA GLY A 146 -15.67 9.94 -6.15
C GLY A 146 -17.01 9.20 -6.24
N PRO A 147 -17.93 9.33 -5.25
CA PRO A 147 -17.79 10.05 -3.98
C PRO A 147 -16.95 9.29 -2.92
N ASP A 148 -16.78 7.98 -3.09
CA ASP A 148 -15.86 7.15 -2.30
C ASP A 148 -14.43 7.20 -2.89
N TYR A 149 -13.43 6.99 -2.03
CA TYR A 149 -12.01 6.97 -2.44
C TYR A 149 -11.31 5.75 -1.82
N PRO A 150 -10.97 4.72 -2.63
CA PRO A 150 -11.20 4.64 -4.07
C PRO A 150 -12.69 4.44 -4.41
N ARG A 151 -13.13 4.90 -5.58
CA ARG A 151 -14.50 4.79 -6.08
C ARG A 151 -14.90 3.31 -6.18
N VAL A 152 -16.18 3.04 -5.93
CA VAL A 152 -16.79 1.76 -6.23
C VAL A 152 -17.13 1.72 -7.71
N LEU A 153 -16.49 0.80 -8.44
CA LEU A 153 -16.67 0.61 -9.88
C LEU A 153 -18.01 -0.07 -10.15
N ASP A 154 -18.62 0.29 -11.27
CA ASP A 154 -19.90 -0.22 -11.79
C ASP A 154 -19.76 -0.59 -13.27
N GLU A 155 -20.85 -1.05 -13.90
CA GLU A 155 -20.86 -1.43 -15.32
C GLU A 155 -20.44 -0.30 -16.26
N GLY A 156 -20.58 0.96 -15.83
CA GLY A 156 -20.16 2.14 -16.59
C GLY A 156 -18.63 2.32 -16.67
N ASP A 157 -17.85 1.55 -15.91
CA ASP A 157 -16.39 1.59 -15.93
C ASP A 157 -15.75 0.56 -16.89
N LEU A 158 -16.56 -0.25 -17.60
CA LEU A 158 -16.07 -1.32 -18.50
C LEU A 158 -14.98 -0.85 -19.47
N GLU A 159 -15.26 0.18 -20.26
CA GLU A 159 -14.32 0.69 -21.27
C GLU A 159 -13.05 1.28 -20.65
N LYS A 160 -13.16 1.91 -19.48
CA LYS A 160 -11.98 2.43 -18.77
C LYS A 160 -11.10 1.30 -18.25
N ILE A 161 -11.71 0.23 -17.74
CA ILE A 161 -10.98 -0.95 -17.27
C ILE A 161 -10.27 -1.62 -18.43
N ARG A 162 -10.97 -1.88 -19.55
CA ARG A 162 -10.39 -2.50 -20.74
C ARG A 162 -9.26 -1.67 -21.35
N GLY A 163 -9.40 -0.34 -21.35
CA GLY A 163 -8.38 0.58 -21.84
C GLY A 163 -7.26 0.94 -20.84
N SER A 164 -7.25 0.35 -19.64
CA SER A 164 -6.30 0.75 -18.57
C SER A 164 -4.92 0.08 -18.64
N ASP A 165 -4.74 -0.91 -19.50
CA ASP A 165 -3.55 -1.80 -19.55
C ASP A 165 -3.18 -2.45 -18.20
N CYS A 166 -4.09 -2.43 -17.23
CA CYS A 166 -3.91 -3.02 -15.91
C CYS A 166 -4.31 -4.49 -15.89
N ILE A 167 -3.69 -5.27 -15.01
CA ILE A 167 -3.98 -6.71 -14.83
C ILE A 167 -5.18 -6.91 -13.90
N PHE A 168 -5.36 -6.01 -12.95
CA PHE A 168 -6.40 -6.08 -11.93
C PHE A 168 -7.18 -4.76 -11.87
N SER A 169 -8.42 -4.81 -11.42
CA SER A 169 -9.25 -3.64 -11.13
C SER A 169 -9.92 -3.73 -9.76
N ARG A 170 -10.12 -2.60 -9.08
CA ARG A 170 -10.85 -2.51 -7.80
C ARG A 170 -11.40 -1.09 -7.53
N LYS A 171 -12.47 -0.92 -6.74
CA LYS A 171 -13.27 -1.94 -6.04
C LYS A 171 -14.62 -2.07 -6.73
N HIS A 172 -14.98 -3.27 -7.17
CA HIS A 172 -16.27 -3.54 -7.81
C HIS A 172 -17.44 -3.46 -6.82
N ALA A 173 -18.60 -3.00 -7.31
CA ALA A 173 -19.85 -3.12 -6.57
C ALA A 173 -20.23 -4.60 -6.38
N PRO A 174 -20.85 -4.97 -5.25
CA PRO A 174 -21.13 -6.36 -4.92
C PRO A 174 -22.23 -6.99 -5.80
N ASP A 175 -23.01 -6.15 -6.48
CA ASP A 175 -24.18 -6.48 -7.29
C ASP A 175 -23.93 -6.37 -8.80
N ILE A 176 -22.67 -6.18 -9.22
CA ILE A 176 -22.28 -6.22 -10.64
C ILE A 176 -22.68 -7.55 -11.26
N ASP A 177 -23.31 -7.48 -12.43
CA ASP A 177 -23.72 -8.67 -13.17
C ASP A 177 -22.52 -9.51 -13.63
N GLN A 178 -22.67 -10.84 -13.63
CA GLN A 178 -21.59 -11.74 -14.06
C GLN A 178 -21.15 -11.50 -15.51
N THR A 179 -22.07 -11.06 -16.38
CA THR A 179 -21.76 -10.73 -17.79
C THR A 179 -20.72 -9.62 -17.92
N PHE A 180 -20.72 -8.64 -17.00
CA PHE A 180 -19.69 -7.61 -16.97
C PHE A 180 -18.28 -8.20 -16.84
N PHE A 181 -18.10 -9.22 -16.00
CA PHE A 181 -16.79 -9.85 -15.84
C PHE A 181 -16.36 -10.62 -17.09
N ASN A 182 -17.31 -11.20 -17.82
CA ASN A 182 -17.03 -11.84 -19.10
C ASN A 182 -16.59 -10.79 -20.13
N ASP A 183 -17.26 -9.64 -20.18
CA ASP A 183 -16.93 -8.52 -21.07
C ASP A 183 -15.55 -7.91 -20.74
N VAL A 184 -15.19 -7.84 -19.46
CA VAL A 184 -13.86 -7.40 -19.00
C VAL A 184 -12.77 -8.37 -19.45
N LEU A 185 -13.01 -9.68 -19.34
CA LEU A 185 -12.04 -10.72 -19.69
C LEU A 185 -11.93 -10.93 -21.21
N GLY A 186 -12.96 -10.52 -21.97
CA GLY A 186 -12.98 -10.63 -23.42
C GLY A 186 -13.20 -12.06 -23.91
N ASP A 187 -14.03 -12.83 -23.21
CA ASP A 187 -14.51 -14.15 -23.64
C ASP A 187 -15.61 -14.04 -24.73
#